data_AF-A0A9D5TKR0-F1
#
_entry.id   AF-A0A9D5TKR0-F1
#
_cell.length_a   1.000
_cell.length_b   1.000
_cell.length_c   1.000
_cell.angle_alpha   90.00
_cell.angle_beta   90.00
_cell.angle_gamma   90.00
#
_symmetry.space_group_name_H-M   'P 1'
#
loop_
_entity.id
_entity.type
_entity.pdbx_description
1 polymer ?
#
loop_
_entity_poly.entity_id
_entity_poly.type
_entity_poly.pdbx_seq_one_letter_code
_entity_poly.pdbx_strand_id
1 'polypeptide(L)'
;MLCKLISVRLKGLVSKSTGNGRKWLKVILAFAVLVGVSGICAAFYFMFSAIAQALHATHLAWFYFALVGLMSFGISFFFTALAAKSELFDSKDTELLLSLPIKPRTILLSRLSIFLGSEYLFSFLVMLPAGIAWGIHAGVSFLPLYILGSLCLPLLTAALASLVGWLLALLTANTRRKNLLTVIFSLIFMGLYMYVYSNMNYYVNQIITHYQDFSESIMGWGFLFHWFGLGIAEADIAHLLAVIGIALVAFALAVWALSHGFLRVSSSATVHKRKTAKLIYASFSTEKALLKREFQRLMSLPVYMLNCGLGVLMIVMIAGFLLLKADGLKALLSTISMSNMTISYLCAMLVGLTSSMCCFTAPSISLEGKTLWVLRSAPIDAQKILNAKLYMHLILSTPSILILSIVAGIVFEASYVGWALYLLLPQLMNVLSAQFGLMMNLLFPKFDWTNAAVPVKQSLSVLFAMLLPMLLSMGAVACVILLDVNIKLLTLATVLLLTLLNVLCAMWLEYKGAARFDRMQ
;
A
#
# COMPACT_ATOMS: atom_id res chain seq x y z
N MET A 1 27.15 -12.79 -14.76
CA MET A 1 26.54 -11.44 -14.96
C MET A 1 25.25 -11.27 -14.16
N LEU A 2 24.30 -12.21 -14.27
CA LEU A 2 23.05 -12.21 -13.50
C LEU A 2 23.25 -12.06 -11.98
N CYS A 3 24.11 -12.89 -11.36
CA CYS A 3 24.37 -12.82 -9.92
C CYS A 3 24.96 -11.46 -9.47
N LYS A 4 25.74 -10.78 -10.34
CA LYS A 4 26.25 -9.42 -10.07
C LYS A 4 25.12 -8.39 -10.14
N LEU A 5 24.17 -8.50 -11.07
CA LEU A 5 23.00 -7.62 -11.14
C LEU A 5 22.07 -7.81 -9.92
N ILE A 6 21.84 -9.07 -9.53
CA ILE A 6 21.04 -9.39 -8.34
C ILE A 6 21.72 -8.84 -7.08
N SER A 7 23.02 -9.07 -6.91
CA SER A 7 23.74 -8.57 -5.74
C SER A 7 23.82 -7.05 -5.69
N VAL A 8 24.00 -6.36 -6.82
CA VAL A 8 23.95 -4.90 -6.89
C VAL A 8 22.57 -4.36 -6.51
N ARG A 9 21.49 -5.02 -6.94
CA ARG A 9 20.13 -4.59 -6.57
C ARG A 9 19.77 -4.91 -5.13
N LEU A 10 20.15 -6.07 -4.61
CA LEU A 10 20.01 -6.41 -3.19
C LEU A 10 20.82 -5.44 -2.31
N LYS A 11 22.08 -5.18 -2.69
CA LYS A 11 22.88 -4.12 -2.07
C LYS A 11 22.22 -2.76 -2.23
N GLY A 12 21.57 -2.44 -3.33
CA GLY A 12 20.80 -1.21 -3.51
C GLY A 12 19.61 -1.09 -2.56
N LEU A 13 18.90 -2.19 -2.27
CA LEU A 13 17.81 -2.23 -1.29
C LEU A 13 18.33 -2.04 0.15
N VAL A 14 19.43 -2.70 0.49
CA VAL A 14 20.07 -2.60 1.83
C VAL A 14 20.84 -1.28 2.02
N SER A 15 21.50 -0.79 0.95
CA SER A 15 22.25 0.48 0.86
C SER A 15 21.34 1.69 1.04
N LYS A 16 20.13 1.64 0.48
CA LYS A 16 19.09 2.67 0.65
C LYS A 16 18.56 2.80 2.09
N SER A 17 18.88 1.85 2.97
CA SER A 17 18.65 1.92 4.43
C SER A 17 19.92 2.33 5.21
N THR A 18 21.09 2.31 4.58
CA THR A 18 22.42 2.58 5.19
C THR A 18 22.99 3.93 4.81
N GLY A 19 22.17 4.99 4.80
CA GLY A 19 22.70 6.36 4.97
C GLY A 19 23.26 6.53 6.40
N ASN A 20 24.36 7.28 6.56
CA ASN A 20 25.02 7.55 7.85
C ASN A 20 24.16 8.34 8.88
N GLY A 21 22.87 8.57 8.60
CA GLY A 21 21.94 9.28 9.47
C GLY A 21 21.38 8.41 10.59
N ARG A 22 21.65 8.82 11.84
CA ARG A 22 20.97 8.50 13.12
C ARG A 22 20.56 7.03 13.31
N LYS A 23 21.50 6.21 13.81
CA LYS A 23 21.34 4.77 14.13
C LYS A 23 20.06 4.44 14.91
N TRP A 24 19.68 5.27 15.89
CA TRP A 24 18.48 5.05 16.72
C TRP A 24 17.17 4.99 15.92
N LEU A 25 17.05 5.80 14.87
CA LEU A 25 15.84 5.91 14.06
C LEU A 25 15.63 4.64 13.20
N LYS A 26 16.72 3.97 12.84
CA LYS A 26 16.69 2.67 12.16
C LYS A 26 16.26 1.55 13.10
N VAL A 27 16.70 1.59 14.36
CA VAL A 27 16.30 0.62 15.38
C VAL A 27 14.81 0.73 15.65
N ILE A 28 14.28 1.94 15.82
CA ILE A 28 12.84 2.16 16.01
C ILE A 28 12.05 1.68 14.79
N LEU A 29 12.51 1.99 13.58
CA LEU A 29 11.84 1.52 12.36
C LEU A 29 11.85 -0.01 12.25
N ALA A 30 12.99 -0.65 12.50
CA ALA A 30 13.11 -2.09 12.48
C ALA A 30 12.21 -2.75 13.54
N PHE A 31 12.15 -2.17 14.74
CA PHE A 31 11.27 -2.63 15.81
C PHE A 31 9.80 -2.48 15.44
N ALA A 32 9.39 -1.33 14.88
CA ALA A 32 8.01 -1.11 14.44
C ALA A 32 7.59 -2.09 13.34
N VAL A 33 8.46 -2.36 12.37
CA VAL A 33 8.22 -3.38 11.33
C VAL A 33 8.11 -4.78 11.96
N LEU A 34 8.99 -5.11 12.91
CA LEU A 34 8.97 -6.41 13.58
C LEU A 34 7.68 -6.61 14.37
N VAL A 35 7.22 -5.60 15.12
CA VAL A 35 5.94 -5.63 15.86
C VAL A 35 4.75 -5.74 14.90
N GLY A 36 4.79 -5.02 13.77
CA GLY A 36 3.75 -5.12 12.74
C GLY A 36 3.67 -6.51 12.12
N VAL A 37 4.81 -7.07 11.72
CA VAL A 37 4.89 -8.42 11.15
C VAL A 37 4.48 -9.47 12.19
N SER A 38 4.92 -9.35 13.45
CA SER A 38 4.55 -10.30 14.50
C SER A 38 3.04 -10.24 14.81
N GLY A 39 2.44 -9.06 14.82
CA GLY A 39 0.99 -8.90 14.98
C GLY A 39 0.20 -9.57 13.86
N ILE A 40 0.63 -9.43 12.61
CA ILE A 40 -0.01 -10.10 11.47
C ILE A 40 0.18 -11.62 11.55
N CYS A 41 1.38 -12.10 11.87
CA CYS A 41 1.64 -13.52 12.07
C CYS A 41 0.79 -14.11 13.20
N ALA A 42 0.63 -13.37 14.32
CA ALA A 42 -0.23 -13.78 15.42
C ALA A 42 -1.70 -13.88 14.99
N ALA A 43 -2.21 -12.91 14.21
CA ALA A 43 -3.57 -12.95 13.69
C ALA A 43 -3.81 -14.18 12.80
N PHE A 44 -2.89 -14.49 11.88
CA PHE A 44 -2.96 -15.71 11.08
C PHE A 44 -2.86 -16.97 11.93
N TYR A 45 -2.00 -16.98 12.94
CA TYR A 45 -1.86 -18.11 13.85
C TYR A 45 -3.18 -18.43 14.55
N PHE A 46 -3.84 -17.44 15.16
CA PHE A 46 -5.12 -17.63 15.84
C PHE A 46 -6.23 -18.09 14.89
N MET A 47 -6.26 -17.55 13.67
CA MET A 47 -7.22 -17.97 12.65
C MET A 47 -7.00 -19.44 12.27
N PHE A 48 -5.75 -19.82 11.96
CA PHE A 48 -5.43 -21.17 11.54
C PHE A 48 -5.48 -22.19 12.68
N SER A 49 -5.23 -21.80 13.94
CA SER A 49 -5.39 -22.71 15.08
C SER A 49 -6.85 -23.08 15.30
N ALA A 50 -7.78 -22.13 15.16
CA ALA A 50 -9.21 -22.40 15.24
C ALA A 50 -9.68 -23.38 14.16
N ILE A 51 -9.19 -23.21 12.93
CA ILE A 51 -9.50 -24.10 11.80
C ILE A 51 -8.83 -25.47 11.98
N ALA A 52 -7.56 -25.51 12.42
CA ALA A 52 -6.81 -26.74 12.62
C ALA A 52 -7.47 -27.64 13.67
N GLN A 53 -7.93 -27.06 14.79
CA GLN A 53 -8.63 -27.80 15.84
C GLN A 53 -9.92 -28.45 15.33
N ALA A 54 -10.71 -27.72 14.54
CA ALA A 54 -11.96 -28.23 13.96
C ALA A 54 -11.74 -29.33 12.90
N LEU A 55 -10.72 -29.17 12.04
CA LEU A 55 -10.46 -30.10 10.94
C LEU A 55 -9.68 -31.34 11.37
N HIS A 56 -8.83 -31.24 12.39
CA HIS A 56 -8.17 -32.42 12.97
C HIS A 56 -9.19 -33.39 13.58
N ALA A 57 -10.25 -32.86 14.23
CA ALA A 57 -11.32 -33.67 14.79
C ALA A 57 -12.16 -34.42 13.73
N THR A 58 -12.12 -33.99 12.47
CA THR A 58 -12.95 -34.53 11.37
C THR A 58 -12.15 -35.31 10.33
N HIS A 59 -10.86 -35.60 10.59
CA HIS A 59 -9.96 -36.31 9.67
C HIS A 59 -9.76 -35.66 8.27
N LEU A 60 -10.11 -34.38 8.11
CA LEU A 60 -9.97 -33.62 6.85
C LEU A 60 -8.68 -32.78 6.83
N ALA A 61 -7.55 -33.42 7.11
CA ALA A 61 -6.24 -32.76 7.16
C ALA A 61 -5.81 -32.16 5.81
N TRP A 62 -6.15 -32.82 4.69
CA TRP A 62 -5.84 -32.30 3.36
C TRP A 62 -6.55 -30.96 3.09
N PHE A 63 -7.77 -30.79 3.60
CA PHE A 63 -8.58 -29.60 3.39
C PHE A 63 -7.98 -28.38 4.11
N TYR A 64 -7.42 -28.60 5.31
CA TYR A 64 -6.68 -27.57 6.04
C TYR A 64 -5.54 -26.99 5.18
N PHE A 65 -4.67 -27.86 4.65
CA PHE A 65 -3.54 -27.43 3.85
C PHE A 65 -3.95 -26.84 2.49
N ALA A 66 -5.05 -27.31 1.90
CA ALA A 66 -5.63 -26.71 0.70
C ALA A 66 -6.08 -25.25 0.97
N LEU A 67 -6.75 -24.99 2.09
CA LEU A 67 -7.15 -23.63 2.50
C LEU A 67 -5.95 -22.74 2.78
N VAL A 68 -4.91 -23.26 3.45
CA VAL A 68 -3.66 -22.53 3.69
C VAL A 68 -3.00 -22.15 2.36
N GLY A 69 -2.92 -23.08 1.41
CA GLY A 69 -2.38 -22.85 0.08
C GLY A 69 -3.17 -21.79 -0.71
N LEU A 70 -4.50 -21.89 -0.69
CA LEU A 70 -5.40 -20.94 -1.35
C LEU A 70 -5.29 -19.53 -0.76
N MET A 71 -5.27 -19.41 0.57
CA MET A 71 -5.14 -18.12 1.26
C MET A 71 -3.77 -17.48 1.00
N SER A 72 -2.70 -18.27 1.08
CA SER A 72 -1.33 -17.82 0.78
C SER A 72 -1.20 -17.35 -0.67
N PHE A 73 -1.79 -18.11 -1.60
CA PHE A 73 -1.87 -17.75 -3.01
C PHE A 73 -2.59 -16.42 -3.22
N GLY A 74 -3.80 -16.29 -2.67
CA GLY A 74 -4.65 -15.10 -2.85
C GLY A 74 -4.02 -13.83 -2.29
N ILE A 75 -3.47 -13.90 -1.08
CA ILE A 75 -2.82 -12.76 -0.43
C ILE A 75 -1.57 -12.34 -1.21
N SER A 76 -0.70 -13.29 -1.56
CA SER A 76 0.55 -12.99 -2.28
C SER A 76 0.24 -12.37 -3.64
N PHE A 77 -0.64 -13.02 -4.42
CA PHE A 77 -1.07 -12.52 -5.73
C PHE A 77 -1.69 -11.12 -5.65
N PHE A 78 -2.52 -10.84 -4.65
CA PHE A 78 -3.14 -9.52 -4.49
C PHE A 78 -2.10 -8.41 -4.30
N PHE A 79 -1.13 -8.61 -3.40
CA PHE A 79 -0.10 -7.60 -3.11
C PHE A 79 0.88 -7.41 -4.26
N THR A 80 1.20 -8.47 -5.00
CA THR A 80 2.22 -8.42 -6.06
C THR A 80 1.66 -8.07 -7.44
N ALA A 81 0.43 -8.47 -7.79
CA ALA A 81 -0.16 -8.22 -9.12
C ALA A 81 -0.26 -6.72 -9.45
N LEU A 82 -0.62 -5.88 -8.47
CA LEU A 82 -0.67 -4.42 -8.63
C LEU A 82 0.72 -3.79 -8.77
N ALA A 83 1.75 -4.40 -8.18
CA ALA A 83 3.13 -3.91 -8.24
C ALA A 83 3.88 -4.39 -9.49
N ALA A 84 3.50 -5.55 -10.05
CA ALA A 84 4.20 -6.26 -11.11
C ALA A 84 4.54 -5.38 -12.31
N LYS A 85 3.59 -4.58 -12.81
CA LYS A 85 3.86 -3.67 -13.95
C LYS A 85 4.99 -2.67 -13.62
N SER A 86 4.90 -2.02 -12.46
CA SER A 86 5.81 -0.95 -12.06
C SER A 86 7.22 -1.45 -11.76
N GLU A 87 7.34 -2.67 -11.23
CA GLU A 87 8.63 -3.26 -10.85
C GLU A 87 9.32 -3.97 -12.02
N LEU A 88 8.56 -4.63 -12.88
CA LEU A 88 9.10 -5.41 -14.00
C LEU A 88 9.36 -4.54 -15.24
N PHE A 89 8.50 -3.55 -15.55
CA PHE A 89 8.53 -2.83 -16.83
C PHE A 89 8.89 -1.34 -16.72
N ASP A 90 8.34 -0.59 -15.75
CA ASP A 90 8.47 0.89 -15.69
C ASP A 90 9.72 1.43 -14.95
N SER A 91 10.77 0.62 -14.74
CA SER A 91 11.96 1.11 -14.04
C SER A 91 12.79 2.07 -14.90
N LYS A 92 13.28 3.17 -14.33
CA LYS A 92 14.08 4.20 -15.05
C LYS A 92 15.42 3.70 -15.58
N ASP A 93 15.99 2.68 -14.95
CA ASP A 93 17.31 2.16 -15.36
C ASP A 93 17.22 1.25 -16.59
N THR A 94 16.02 1.03 -17.14
CA THR A 94 15.84 0.17 -18.33
C THR A 94 16.66 0.69 -19.51
N GLU A 95 16.65 2.00 -19.75
CA GLU A 95 17.39 2.60 -20.88
C GLU A 95 18.91 2.45 -20.70
N LEU A 96 19.41 2.67 -19.48
CA LEU A 96 20.83 2.50 -19.16
C LEU A 96 21.26 1.03 -19.24
N LEU A 97 20.44 0.10 -18.77
CA LEU A 97 20.77 -1.33 -18.80
C LEU A 97 20.70 -1.89 -20.21
N LEU A 98 19.85 -1.33 -21.09
CA LEU A 98 19.76 -1.71 -22.50
C LEU A 98 20.89 -1.11 -23.35
N SER A 99 21.52 0.00 -22.94
CA SER A 99 22.69 0.56 -23.64
C SER A 99 24.00 -0.16 -23.29
N LEU A 100 24.03 -0.88 -22.17
CA LEU A 100 25.13 -1.77 -21.82
C LEU A 100 25.04 -3.08 -22.62
N PRO A 101 26.17 -3.78 -22.87
CA PRO A 101 26.21 -5.06 -23.57
C PRO A 101 25.66 -6.22 -22.71
N ILE A 102 24.41 -6.10 -22.25
CA ILE A 102 23.70 -7.07 -21.40
C ILE A 102 22.52 -7.62 -22.19
N LYS A 103 22.39 -8.94 -22.24
CA LYS A 103 21.21 -9.58 -22.88
C LYS A 103 19.93 -9.16 -22.13
N PRO A 104 18.84 -8.74 -22.81
CA PRO A 104 17.58 -8.34 -22.17
C PRO A 104 16.99 -9.41 -21.23
N ARG A 105 17.18 -10.69 -21.56
CA ARG A 105 16.78 -11.82 -20.71
C ARG A 105 17.42 -11.76 -19.31
N THR A 106 18.69 -11.37 -19.23
CA THR A 106 19.41 -11.24 -17.95
C THR A 106 18.86 -10.09 -17.11
N ILE A 107 18.43 -8.99 -17.73
CA ILE A 107 17.81 -7.86 -17.05
C ILE A 107 16.46 -8.27 -16.47
N LEU A 108 15.62 -8.92 -17.27
CA LEU A 108 14.31 -9.42 -16.86
C LEU A 108 14.44 -10.42 -15.69
N LEU A 109 15.35 -11.40 -15.81
CA LEU A 109 15.60 -12.39 -14.74
C LEU A 109 16.03 -11.72 -13.42
N SER A 110 16.86 -10.66 -13.49
CA SER A 110 17.25 -9.91 -12.28
C SER A 110 16.11 -9.11 -11.63
N ARG A 111 15.06 -8.78 -12.40
CA ARG A 111 13.84 -8.14 -11.88
C ARG A 111 12.92 -9.18 -11.27
N LEU A 112 12.69 -10.28 -12.00
CA LEU A 112 11.89 -11.39 -11.54
C LEU A 112 12.44 -12.01 -10.25
N SER A 113 13.76 -12.09 -10.05
CA SER A 113 14.32 -12.60 -8.80
C SER A 113 13.95 -11.76 -7.56
N ILE A 114 13.86 -10.43 -7.71
CA ILE A 114 13.49 -9.54 -6.60
C ILE A 114 11.99 -9.58 -6.37
N PHE A 115 11.22 -9.62 -7.47
CA PHE A 115 9.78 -9.80 -7.45
C PHE A 115 9.39 -11.12 -6.78
N LEU A 116 10.10 -12.21 -7.08
CA LEU A 116 9.98 -13.49 -6.38
C LEU A 116 10.29 -13.37 -4.90
N GLY A 117 11.30 -12.57 -4.52
CA GLY A 117 11.59 -12.30 -3.11
C GLY A 117 10.42 -11.68 -2.36
N SER A 118 9.66 -10.77 -2.99
CA SER A 118 8.43 -10.23 -2.39
C SER A 118 7.29 -11.27 -2.32
N GLU A 119 7.16 -12.14 -3.32
CA GLU A 119 6.16 -13.23 -3.30
C GLU A 119 6.41 -14.20 -2.13
N TYR A 120 7.66 -14.61 -1.92
CA TYR A 120 8.03 -15.45 -0.79
C TYR A 120 7.74 -14.77 0.55
N LEU A 121 8.00 -13.47 0.67
CA LEU A 121 7.73 -12.71 1.90
C LEU A 121 6.23 -12.75 2.23
N PHE A 122 5.36 -12.44 1.27
CA PHE A 122 3.91 -12.44 1.49
C PHE A 122 3.35 -13.84 1.72
N SER A 123 3.88 -14.84 1.01
CA SER A 123 3.43 -16.23 1.16
C SER A 123 3.80 -16.79 2.54
N PHE A 124 5.04 -16.57 3.00
CA PHE A 124 5.50 -17.07 4.29
C PHE A 124 4.83 -16.39 5.48
N LEU A 125 4.39 -15.14 5.31
CA LEU A 125 3.61 -14.43 6.33
C LEU A 125 2.28 -15.14 6.66
N VAL A 126 1.75 -15.94 5.72
CA VAL A 126 0.57 -16.79 5.91
C VAL A 126 0.96 -18.23 6.29
N MET A 127 1.92 -18.81 5.56
CA MET A 127 2.27 -20.23 5.69
C MET A 127 2.99 -20.55 7.01
N LEU A 128 3.93 -19.71 7.46
CA LEU A 128 4.65 -19.97 8.71
C LEU A 128 3.72 -20.12 9.94
N PRO A 129 2.82 -19.17 10.23
CA PRO A 129 1.91 -19.33 11.36
C PRO A 129 0.92 -20.49 11.19
N ALA A 130 0.52 -20.82 9.95
CA ALA A 130 -0.32 -21.98 9.68
C ALA A 130 0.40 -23.31 10.00
N GLY A 131 1.63 -23.49 9.51
CA GLY A 131 2.44 -24.66 9.82
C GLY A 131 2.66 -24.84 11.33
N ILE A 132 2.92 -23.74 12.06
CA ILE A 132 3.06 -23.77 13.52
C ILE A 132 1.75 -24.20 14.18
N ALA A 133 0.61 -23.63 13.76
CA ALA A 133 -0.70 -23.99 14.30
C ALA A 133 -1.00 -25.49 14.12
N TRP A 134 -0.79 -26.05 12.93
CA TRP A 134 -1.01 -27.48 12.71
C TRP A 134 -0.04 -28.36 13.51
N GLY A 135 1.24 -27.99 13.57
CA GLY A 135 2.27 -28.76 14.28
C GLY A 135 2.01 -28.91 15.77
N ILE A 136 1.37 -27.92 16.40
CA ILE A 136 0.98 -27.96 17.82
C ILE A 136 -0.17 -28.96 18.05
N HIS A 137 -1.10 -29.10 17.09
CA HIS A 137 -2.29 -29.94 17.25
C HIS A 137 -2.09 -31.38 16.76
N ALA A 138 -1.36 -31.59 15.66
CA ALA A 138 -1.30 -32.86 14.94
C ALA A 138 0.13 -33.46 14.85
N GLY A 139 1.13 -32.82 15.46
CA GLY A 139 2.53 -33.24 15.41
C GLY A 139 3.28 -32.74 14.16
N VAL A 140 4.56 -33.12 14.01
CA VAL A 140 5.51 -32.49 13.06
C VAL A 140 5.84 -33.32 11.81
N SER A 141 5.16 -34.43 11.57
CA SER A 141 5.44 -35.35 10.45
C SER A 141 5.28 -34.73 9.06
N PHE A 142 4.35 -33.78 8.92
CA PHE A 142 4.05 -33.07 7.66
C PHE A 142 5.15 -32.05 7.25
N LEU A 143 6.04 -31.68 8.17
CA LEU A 143 6.94 -30.53 8.04
C LEU A 143 7.89 -30.58 6.82
N PRO A 144 8.51 -31.72 6.46
CA PRO A 144 9.40 -31.77 5.28
C PRO A 144 8.66 -31.47 3.97
N LEU A 145 7.47 -32.07 3.79
CA LEU A 145 6.63 -31.89 2.60
C LEU A 145 6.02 -30.49 2.58
N TYR A 146 5.67 -29.95 3.74
CA TYR A 146 5.20 -28.58 3.90
C TYR A 146 6.23 -27.54 3.49
N ILE A 147 7.48 -27.67 3.95
CA ILE A 147 8.57 -26.78 3.56
C ILE A 147 8.75 -26.80 2.05
N LEU A 148 8.79 -27.99 1.47
CA LEU A 148 9.00 -28.18 0.04
C LEU A 148 7.85 -27.58 -0.79
N GLY A 149 6.60 -27.80 -0.37
CA GLY A 149 5.41 -27.18 -0.95
C GLY A 149 5.41 -25.65 -0.83
N SER A 150 5.80 -25.12 0.34
CA SER A 150 5.87 -23.67 0.60
C SER A 150 6.90 -22.93 -0.25
N LEU A 151 7.93 -23.64 -0.73
CA LEU A 151 8.91 -23.06 -1.65
C LEU A 151 8.40 -23.01 -3.10
N CYS A 152 7.43 -23.86 -3.45
CA CYS A 152 6.96 -24.01 -4.83
C CYS A 152 5.71 -23.19 -5.13
N LEU A 153 4.78 -23.09 -4.18
CA LEU A 153 3.51 -22.36 -4.35
C LEU A 153 3.72 -20.88 -4.76
N PRO A 154 4.71 -20.13 -4.20
CA PRO A 154 5.00 -18.75 -4.62
C PRO A 154 5.49 -18.61 -6.08
N LEU A 155 5.99 -19.69 -6.70
CA LEU A 155 6.35 -19.66 -8.12
C LEU A 155 5.12 -19.53 -9.01
N LEU A 156 4.02 -20.16 -8.60
CA LEU A 156 2.73 -20.08 -9.30
C LEU A 156 2.13 -18.67 -9.18
N THR A 157 2.15 -18.07 -7.98
CA THR A 157 1.68 -16.69 -7.78
C THR A 157 2.51 -15.72 -8.59
N ALA A 158 3.84 -15.86 -8.58
CA ALA A 158 4.74 -15.02 -9.34
C ALA A 158 4.52 -15.12 -10.85
N ALA A 159 4.27 -16.33 -11.37
CA ALA A 159 3.94 -16.54 -12.77
C ALA A 159 2.67 -15.76 -13.16
N LEU A 160 1.59 -15.91 -12.39
CA LEU A 160 0.32 -15.25 -12.68
C LEU A 160 0.39 -13.73 -12.48
N ALA A 161 0.99 -13.25 -11.39
CA ALA A 161 1.15 -11.83 -11.11
C ALA A 161 2.01 -11.12 -12.18
N SER A 162 3.08 -11.78 -12.65
CA SER A 162 3.92 -11.24 -13.72
C SER A 162 3.21 -11.23 -15.09
N LEU A 163 2.38 -12.24 -15.39
CA LEU A 163 1.53 -12.26 -16.59
C LEU A 163 0.47 -11.16 -16.57
N VAL A 164 -0.19 -10.92 -15.44
CA VAL A 164 -1.12 -9.80 -15.26
C VAL A 164 -0.40 -8.47 -15.44
N GLY A 165 0.77 -8.30 -14.82
CA GLY A 165 1.62 -7.12 -15.00
C GLY A 165 2.02 -6.89 -16.46
N TRP A 166 2.31 -7.97 -17.19
CA TRP A 166 2.63 -7.92 -18.62
C TRP A 166 1.43 -7.56 -19.48
N LEU A 167 0.27 -8.16 -19.24
CA LEU A 167 -0.99 -7.82 -19.91
C LEU A 167 -1.32 -6.34 -19.73
N LEU A 168 -1.15 -5.81 -18.51
CA LEU A 168 -1.32 -4.38 -18.26
C LEU A 168 -0.32 -3.53 -19.02
N ALA A 169 0.94 -3.95 -19.08
CA ALA A 169 1.94 -3.25 -19.85
C ALA A 169 1.61 -3.23 -21.35
N LEU A 170 1.09 -4.33 -21.91
CA LEU A 170 0.62 -4.41 -23.30
C LEU A 170 -0.57 -3.50 -23.58
N LEU A 171 -1.63 -3.57 -22.75
CA LEU A 171 -2.83 -2.74 -22.90
C LEU A 171 -2.49 -1.24 -22.83
N THR A 172 -1.48 -0.89 -22.04
CA THR A 172 -1.10 0.52 -21.85
C THR A 172 -0.04 1.02 -22.83
N ALA A 173 0.66 0.13 -23.55
CA ALA A 173 1.80 0.48 -24.41
C ALA A 173 1.47 1.49 -25.51
N ASN A 174 0.31 1.35 -26.18
CA ASN A 174 -0.06 2.16 -27.34
C ASN A 174 -1.09 3.27 -27.02
N THR A 175 -1.34 3.55 -25.75
CA THR A 175 -2.43 4.44 -25.34
C THR A 175 -1.93 5.83 -24.95
N ARG A 176 -2.65 6.87 -25.38
CA ARG A 176 -2.32 8.27 -25.04
C ARG A 176 -2.43 8.56 -23.53
N ARG A 177 -3.28 7.83 -22.81
CA ARG A 177 -3.53 7.97 -21.36
C ARG A 177 -3.14 6.71 -20.57
N LYS A 178 -1.97 6.13 -20.88
CA LYS A 178 -1.45 4.89 -20.27
C LYS A 178 -1.52 4.85 -18.74
N ASN A 179 -1.28 5.98 -18.09
CA ASN A 179 -1.27 6.09 -16.64
C ASN A 179 -2.68 6.00 -16.03
N LEU A 180 -3.64 6.69 -16.64
CA LEU A 180 -5.04 6.64 -16.21
C LEU A 180 -5.61 5.22 -16.32
N LEU A 181 -5.31 4.52 -17.42
CA LEU A 181 -5.72 3.12 -17.59
C LEU A 181 -5.11 2.20 -16.53
N THR A 182 -3.85 2.43 -16.16
CA THR A 182 -3.21 1.67 -15.07
C THR A 182 -3.94 1.89 -13.75
N VAL A 183 -4.31 3.14 -13.43
CA VAL A 183 -5.05 3.47 -12.22
C VAL A 183 -6.44 2.84 -12.23
N ILE A 184 -7.19 2.93 -13.33
CA ILE A 184 -8.52 2.34 -13.47
C ILE A 184 -8.47 0.82 -13.26
N PHE A 185 -7.52 0.14 -13.90
CA PHE A 185 -7.38 -1.31 -13.71
C PHE A 185 -7.06 -1.67 -12.25
N SER A 186 -6.14 -0.94 -11.62
CA SER A 186 -5.84 -1.15 -10.20
C SER A 186 -7.05 -0.89 -9.29
N LEU A 187 -7.90 0.10 -9.61
CA LEU A 187 -9.14 0.37 -8.89
C LEU A 187 -10.18 -0.74 -9.09
N ILE A 188 -10.34 -1.27 -10.30
CA ILE A 188 -11.23 -2.40 -10.57
C ILE A 188 -10.77 -3.64 -9.80
N PHE A 189 -9.47 -3.95 -9.84
CA PHE A 189 -8.90 -5.07 -9.11
C PHE A 189 -9.08 -4.91 -7.59
N MET A 190 -8.84 -3.71 -7.06
CA MET A 190 -9.09 -3.39 -5.65
C MET A 190 -10.58 -3.51 -5.29
N GLY A 191 -11.48 -3.01 -6.15
CA GLY A 191 -12.92 -3.09 -5.95
C GLY A 191 -13.44 -4.53 -5.93
N LEU A 192 -12.96 -5.38 -6.84
CA LEU A 192 -13.26 -6.81 -6.87
C LEU A 192 -12.79 -7.48 -5.57
N TYR A 193 -11.56 -7.18 -5.12
CA TYR A 193 -11.03 -7.69 -3.86
C TYR A 193 -11.89 -7.27 -2.67
N MET A 194 -12.24 -5.98 -2.57
CA MET A 194 -13.06 -5.46 -1.48
C MET A 194 -14.47 -6.08 -1.49
N TYR A 195 -15.03 -6.37 -2.66
CA TYR A 195 -16.31 -7.06 -2.80
C TYR A 195 -16.24 -8.50 -2.26
N VAL A 196 -15.22 -9.27 -2.64
CA VAL A 196 -15.00 -10.62 -2.10
C VAL A 196 -14.80 -10.55 -0.59
N TYR A 197 -13.95 -9.64 -0.12
CA TYR A 197 -13.66 -9.45 1.29
C TYR A 197 -14.92 -9.08 2.11
N SER A 198 -15.75 -8.17 1.62
CA SER A 198 -16.99 -7.76 2.31
C SER A 198 -17.99 -8.90 2.50
N ASN A 199 -17.93 -9.92 1.64
CA ASN A 199 -18.78 -11.09 1.70
C ASN A 199 -18.09 -12.30 2.38
N MET A 200 -16.91 -12.11 2.99
CA MET A 200 -16.17 -13.23 3.61
C MET A 200 -16.97 -13.93 4.71
N ASN A 201 -17.73 -13.21 5.54
CA ASN A 201 -18.58 -13.86 6.55
C ASN A 201 -19.67 -14.75 5.94
N TYR A 202 -20.23 -14.35 4.79
CA TYR A 202 -21.16 -15.18 4.05
C TYR A 202 -20.47 -16.44 3.53
N TYR A 203 -19.31 -16.28 2.87
CA TYR A 203 -18.56 -17.43 2.35
C TYR A 203 -18.06 -18.37 3.46
N VAL A 204 -17.60 -17.85 4.60
CA VAL A 204 -17.17 -18.66 5.75
C VAL A 204 -18.35 -19.47 6.30
N ASN A 205 -19.53 -18.86 6.46
CA ASN A 205 -20.72 -19.59 6.90
C ASN A 205 -21.12 -20.67 5.89
N GLN A 206 -21.07 -20.37 4.58
CA GLN A 206 -21.35 -21.35 3.52
C GLN A 206 -20.35 -22.52 3.55
N ILE A 207 -19.07 -22.25 3.79
CA ILE A 207 -18.04 -23.30 3.93
C ILE A 207 -18.33 -24.18 5.16
N ILE A 208 -18.81 -23.61 6.26
CA ILE A 208 -19.14 -24.39 7.47
C ILE A 208 -20.40 -25.23 7.25
N THR A 209 -21.46 -24.67 6.67
CA THR A 209 -22.75 -25.35 6.51
C THR A 209 -22.76 -26.35 5.35
N HIS A 210 -22.02 -26.07 4.27
CA HIS A 210 -21.94 -26.88 3.05
C HIS A 210 -20.50 -27.36 2.79
N TYR A 211 -19.81 -27.83 3.83
CA TYR A 211 -18.40 -28.22 3.72
C TYR A 211 -18.16 -29.35 2.69
N GLN A 212 -19.15 -30.21 2.44
CA GLN A 212 -19.09 -31.28 1.44
C GLN A 212 -19.11 -30.72 0.01
N ASP A 213 -20.04 -29.81 -0.29
CA ASP A 213 -20.14 -29.18 -1.62
C ASP A 213 -18.89 -28.32 -1.94
N PHE A 214 -18.32 -27.69 -0.90
CA PHE A 214 -17.12 -26.88 -1.04
C PHE A 214 -15.84 -27.73 -1.22
N SER A 215 -15.76 -28.88 -0.56
CA SER A 215 -14.65 -29.82 -0.73
C SER A 215 -14.67 -30.42 -2.14
N GLU A 216 -15.83 -30.78 -2.68
CA GLU A 216 -16.00 -31.22 -4.08
C GLU A 216 -15.62 -30.13 -5.09
N SER A 217 -15.99 -28.88 -4.82
CA SER A 217 -15.62 -27.74 -5.67
C SER A 217 -14.10 -27.52 -5.73
N ILE A 218 -13.41 -27.69 -4.60
CA ILE A 218 -11.95 -27.66 -4.53
C ILE A 218 -11.34 -28.87 -5.25
N MET A 219 -11.95 -30.05 -5.19
CA MET A 219 -11.49 -31.21 -5.94
C MET A 219 -11.61 -31.01 -7.47
N GLY A 220 -12.64 -30.30 -7.93
CA GLY A 220 -12.84 -29.97 -9.34
C GLY A 220 -12.00 -28.79 -9.82
N TRP A 221 -12.42 -27.56 -9.51
CA TRP A 221 -11.79 -26.34 -10.04
C TRP A 221 -10.51 -25.95 -9.28
N GLY A 222 -10.43 -26.30 -8.00
CA GLY A 222 -9.29 -26.02 -7.13
C GLY A 222 -8.26 -27.14 -7.04
N PHE A 223 -8.22 -28.06 -8.03
CA PHE A 223 -7.51 -29.34 -7.92
C PHE A 223 -6.02 -29.21 -7.51
N LEU A 224 -5.35 -28.13 -7.92
CA LEU A 224 -3.97 -27.83 -7.51
C LEU A 224 -3.81 -27.67 -6.00
N PHE A 225 -4.76 -27.00 -5.35
CA PHE A 225 -4.75 -26.81 -3.90
C PHE A 225 -5.19 -28.09 -3.16
N HIS A 226 -6.09 -28.87 -3.76
CA HIS A 226 -6.44 -30.20 -3.26
C HIS A 226 -5.22 -31.13 -3.25
N TRP A 227 -4.52 -31.26 -4.37
CA TRP A 227 -3.29 -32.07 -4.48
C TRP A 227 -2.17 -31.59 -3.57
N PHE A 228 -2.05 -30.27 -3.41
CA PHE A 228 -1.14 -29.69 -2.43
C PHE A 228 -1.49 -30.14 -1.00
N GLY A 229 -2.78 -30.14 -0.67
CA GLY A 229 -3.28 -30.58 0.63
C GLY A 229 -3.04 -32.06 0.90
N LEU A 230 -3.39 -32.93 -0.05
CA LEU A 230 -3.16 -34.38 0.02
C LEU A 230 -1.68 -34.71 0.19
N GLY A 231 -0.82 -34.07 -0.61
CA GLY A 231 0.61 -34.32 -0.57
C GLY A 231 1.26 -33.98 0.77
N ILE A 232 0.69 -33.04 1.53
CA ILE A 232 1.21 -32.63 2.84
C ILE A 232 0.55 -33.43 3.98
N ALA A 233 -0.76 -33.62 3.93
CA ALA A 233 -1.52 -34.28 4.99
C ALA A 233 -1.32 -35.81 5.00
N GLU A 234 -1.37 -36.42 3.82
CA GLU A 234 -1.40 -37.89 3.66
C GLU A 234 -0.05 -38.44 3.16
N ALA A 235 0.95 -37.57 3.02
CA ALA A 235 2.26 -37.87 2.47
C ALA A 235 2.24 -38.46 1.04
N ASP A 236 1.26 -38.05 0.23
CA ASP A 236 1.19 -38.42 -1.18
C ASP A 236 2.21 -37.63 -2.03
N ILE A 237 3.37 -38.24 -2.22
CA ILE A 237 4.50 -37.64 -2.93
C ILE A 237 4.16 -37.38 -4.41
N ALA A 238 3.30 -38.20 -5.05
CA ALA A 238 3.02 -38.09 -6.48
C ALA A 238 2.24 -36.81 -6.78
N HIS A 239 1.19 -36.54 -6.00
CA HIS A 239 0.39 -35.33 -6.13
C HIS A 239 1.21 -34.07 -5.80
N LEU A 240 2.06 -34.13 -4.79
CA LEU A 240 2.95 -33.01 -4.45
C LEU A 240 3.94 -32.71 -5.59
N LEU A 241 4.58 -33.74 -6.15
CA LEU A 241 5.49 -33.61 -7.30
C LEU A 241 4.78 -33.06 -8.54
N ALA A 242 3.53 -33.45 -8.79
CA ALA A 242 2.73 -32.89 -9.87
C ALA A 242 2.50 -31.38 -9.67
N VAL A 243 2.11 -30.94 -8.47
CA VAL A 243 1.94 -29.51 -8.15
C VAL A 243 3.24 -28.74 -8.35
N ILE A 244 4.38 -29.29 -7.91
CA ILE A 244 5.70 -28.66 -8.09
C ILE A 244 6.05 -28.56 -9.57
N GLY A 245 5.83 -29.63 -10.33
CA GLY A 245 6.06 -29.66 -11.77
C GLY A 245 5.24 -28.58 -12.48
N ILE A 246 3.94 -28.48 -12.15
CA ILE A 246 3.05 -27.46 -12.72
C ILE A 246 3.52 -26.04 -12.35
N ALA A 247 3.90 -25.80 -11.09
CA ALA A 247 4.39 -24.50 -10.65
C ALA A 247 5.69 -24.09 -11.37
N LEU A 248 6.63 -25.03 -11.54
CA LEU A 248 7.87 -24.80 -12.27
C LEU A 248 7.63 -24.54 -13.76
N VAL A 249 6.77 -25.32 -14.40
CA VAL A 249 6.41 -25.15 -15.81
C VAL A 249 5.70 -23.82 -16.02
N ALA A 250 4.72 -23.47 -15.17
CA ALA A 250 4.02 -22.19 -15.23
C ALA A 250 4.99 -21.01 -15.10
N PHE A 251 5.91 -21.08 -14.14
CA PHE A 251 6.94 -20.05 -13.97
C PHE A 251 7.90 -19.97 -15.15
N ALA A 252 8.36 -21.11 -15.69
CA ALA A 252 9.22 -21.16 -16.86
C ALA A 252 8.52 -20.59 -18.11
N LEU A 253 7.24 -20.90 -18.32
CA LEU A 253 6.42 -20.34 -19.40
C LEU A 253 6.22 -18.84 -19.23
N ALA A 254 5.98 -18.35 -18.02
CA ALA A 254 5.90 -16.92 -17.75
C ALA A 254 7.21 -16.21 -18.08
N VAL A 255 8.35 -16.74 -17.63
CA VAL A 255 9.69 -16.22 -17.98
C VAL A 255 9.90 -16.22 -19.49
N TRP A 256 9.53 -17.29 -20.18
CA TRP A 256 9.65 -17.40 -21.63
C TRP A 256 8.81 -16.34 -22.35
N ALA A 257 7.52 -16.24 -22.04
CA ALA A 257 6.58 -15.27 -22.62
C ALA A 257 7.05 -13.82 -22.39
N LEU A 258 7.44 -13.51 -21.15
CA LEU A 258 7.98 -12.21 -20.77
C LEU A 258 9.26 -11.89 -21.55
N SER A 259 10.14 -12.86 -21.75
CA SER A 259 11.42 -12.65 -22.43
C SER A 259 11.26 -12.22 -23.91
N HIS A 260 10.22 -12.71 -24.58
CA HIS A 260 9.88 -12.34 -25.96
C HIS A 260 9.13 -11.00 -26.04
N GLY A 261 8.25 -10.72 -25.06
CA GLY A 261 7.48 -9.47 -24.99
C GLY A 261 8.25 -8.27 -24.44
N PHE A 262 9.33 -8.50 -23.67
CA PHE A 262 10.02 -7.46 -22.91
C PHE A 262 10.57 -6.33 -23.78
N LEU A 263 11.21 -6.65 -24.91
CA LEU A 263 11.75 -5.62 -25.80
C LEU A 263 10.63 -4.77 -26.41
N ARG A 264 9.56 -5.38 -26.93
CA ARG A 264 8.44 -4.65 -27.55
C ARG A 264 7.77 -3.67 -26.59
N VAL A 265 7.68 -4.03 -25.31
CA VAL A 265 7.05 -3.21 -24.26
C VAL A 265 8.02 -2.15 -23.71
N SER A 266 9.31 -2.50 -23.54
CA SER A 266 10.31 -1.56 -23.02
C SER A 266 10.78 -0.53 -24.06
N SER A 267 10.76 -0.87 -25.36
CA SER A 267 11.17 0.02 -26.45
C SER A 267 10.07 0.96 -26.94
N SER A 268 8.79 0.64 -26.71
CA SER A 268 7.67 1.52 -27.08
C SER A 268 7.62 2.80 -26.23
N ALA A 269 8.20 2.77 -25.04
CA ALA A 269 8.42 3.96 -24.23
C ALA A 269 9.39 4.96 -24.89
N THR A 270 10.30 4.46 -25.74
CA THR A 270 11.50 5.18 -26.19
C THR A 270 11.31 5.91 -27.52
N VAL A 271 10.39 5.49 -28.38
CA VAL A 271 10.11 6.18 -29.66
C VAL A 271 8.92 7.12 -29.53
N HIS A 272 8.98 8.06 -28.58
CA HIS A 272 8.29 9.31 -28.83
C HIS A 272 9.05 10.01 -29.95
N LYS A 273 8.63 9.79 -31.20
CA LYS A 273 8.85 10.77 -32.27
C LYS A 273 8.40 12.09 -31.67
N ARG A 274 9.37 12.94 -31.31
CA ARG A 274 9.16 14.32 -30.88
C ARG A 274 8.55 14.99 -32.12
N LYS A 275 7.23 14.83 -32.31
CA LYS A 275 6.50 15.74 -33.16
C LYS A 275 6.79 17.07 -32.52
N THR A 276 7.53 17.91 -33.22
CA THR A 276 7.72 19.33 -32.95
C THR A 276 6.34 19.97 -33.08
N ALA A 277 5.44 19.63 -32.14
CA ALA A 277 4.19 20.35 -31.97
C ALA A 277 4.61 21.74 -31.55
N LYS A 278 4.17 22.76 -32.30
CA LYS A 278 4.31 24.16 -31.88
C LYS A 278 3.85 24.24 -30.43
N LEU A 279 4.79 24.55 -29.54
CA LEU A 279 4.49 24.78 -28.14
C LEU A 279 3.70 26.09 -28.09
N ILE A 280 2.38 25.98 -27.97
CA ILE A 280 1.53 27.13 -27.72
C ILE A 280 1.72 27.46 -26.25
N TYR A 281 2.49 28.50 -25.98
CA TYR A 281 2.69 29.02 -24.64
C TYR A 281 1.43 29.80 -24.24
N ALA A 282 0.58 29.17 -23.42
CA ALA A 282 -0.48 29.90 -22.73
C ALA A 282 0.11 30.59 -21.50
N SER A 283 -0.09 31.89 -21.38
CA SER A 283 0.33 32.67 -20.20
C SER A 283 -0.57 32.34 -19.02
N PHE A 284 0.01 31.77 -17.96
CA PHE A 284 -0.66 31.57 -16.67
C PHE A 284 0.06 32.41 -15.60
N SER A 285 -0.65 32.76 -14.51
CA SER A 285 0.03 33.28 -13.32
C SER A 285 1.00 32.24 -12.78
N THR A 286 2.06 32.68 -12.09
CA THR A 286 3.11 31.82 -11.56
C THR A 286 2.54 30.72 -10.64
N GLU A 287 1.63 31.07 -9.74
CA GLU A 287 0.97 30.13 -8.83
C GLU A 287 0.12 29.09 -9.55
N LYS A 288 -0.70 29.53 -10.52
CA LYS A 288 -1.53 28.62 -11.33
C LYS A 288 -0.67 27.70 -12.19
N ALA A 289 0.45 28.19 -12.71
CA ALA A 289 1.40 27.39 -13.47
C ALA A 289 2.06 26.31 -12.60
N LEU A 290 2.54 26.66 -11.41
CA LEU A 290 3.13 25.71 -10.46
C LEU A 290 2.11 24.67 -10.00
N LEU A 291 0.90 25.09 -9.64
CA LEU A 291 -0.18 24.20 -9.22
C LEU A 291 -0.57 23.25 -10.35
N LYS A 292 -0.79 23.75 -11.57
CA LYS A 292 -1.07 22.93 -12.76
C LYS A 292 0.03 21.89 -12.99
N ARG A 293 1.29 22.27 -12.76
CA ARG A 293 2.44 21.36 -12.90
C ARG A 293 2.39 20.23 -11.89
N GLU A 294 2.02 20.50 -10.63
CA GLU A 294 1.87 19.44 -9.61
C GLU A 294 0.72 18.48 -9.96
N PHE A 295 -0.42 18.97 -10.44
CA PHE A 295 -1.51 18.12 -10.94
C PHE A 295 -1.10 17.27 -12.16
N GLN A 296 -0.34 17.85 -13.09
CA GLN A 296 0.19 17.11 -14.23
C GLN A 296 1.17 16.02 -13.78
N ARG A 297 2.00 16.30 -12.78
CA ARG A 297 2.89 15.30 -12.18
C ARG A 297 2.11 14.15 -11.56
N LEU A 298 1.08 14.45 -10.78
CA LEU A 298 0.19 13.44 -10.21
C LEU A 298 -0.34 12.52 -11.32
N MET A 299 -0.94 13.09 -12.37
CA MET A 299 -1.49 12.32 -13.50
C MET A 299 -0.43 11.58 -14.36
N SER A 300 0.82 12.03 -14.29
CA SER A 300 1.94 11.41 -15.01
C SER A 300 2.54 10.18 -14.31
N LEU A 301 2.20 9.94 -13.05
CA LEU A 301 2.80 8.89 -12.23
C LEU A 301 1.71 8.01 -11.59
N PRO A 302 1.40 6.82 -12.17
CA PRO A 302 0.35 5.93 -11.65
C PRO A 302 0.56 5.55 -10.18
N VAL A 303 1.82 5.29 -9.82
CA VAL A 303 2.20 4.95 -8.43
C VAL A 303 1.90 6.10 -7.48
N TYR A 304 2.10 7.35 -7.91
CA TYR A 304 1.79 8.50 -7.08
C TYR A 304 0.27 8.69 -6.93
N MET A 305 -0.51 8.51 -8.01
CA MET A 305 -1.98 8.53 -7.96
C MET A 305 -2.55 7.43 -7.06
N LEU A 306 -2.06 6.19 -7.18
CA LEU A 306 -2.61 5.05 -6.45
C LEU A 306 -2.25 5.04 -4.97
N ASN A 307 -1.13 5.66 -4.56
CA ASN A 307 -0.76 5.66 -3.13
C ASN A 307 -1.19 6.93 -2.41
N CYS A 308 -1.03 8.09 -3.04
CA CYS A 308 -1.39 9.35 -2.40
C CYS A 308 -2.82 9.81 -2.75
N GLY A 309 -3.32 9.45 -3.94
CA GLY A 309 -4.66 9.82 -4.41
C GLY A 309 -5.77 8.84 -4.05
N LEU A 310 -5.46 7.55 -3.88
CA LEU A 310 -6.45 6.55 -3.49
C LEU A 310 -7.10 6.85 -2.14
N GLY A 311 -6.37 7.50 -1.22
CA GLY A 311 -6.92 7.94 0.07
C GLY A 311 -8.17 8.81 -0.08
N VAL A 312 -8.17 9.75 -1.04
CA VAL A 312 -9.33 10.62 -1.33
C VAL A 312 -10.57 9.79 -1.70
N LEU A 313 -10.40 8.79 -2.56
CA LEU A 313 -11.50 7.89 -2.95
C LEU A 313 -11.96 7.03 -1.78
N MET A 314 -11.02 6.50 -0.98
CA MET A 314 -11.34 5.69 0.19
C MET A 314 -12.13 6.47 1.24
N ILE A 315 -11.79 7.74 1.49
CA ILE A 315 -12.52 8.60 2.41
C ILE A 315 -13.98 8.79 1.98
N VAL A 316 -14.21 9.01 0.68
CA VAL A 316 -15.58 9.12 0.13
C VAL A 316 -16.34 7.79 0.24
N MET A 317 -15.67 6.66 0.00
CA MET A 317 -16.28 5.34 0.18
C MET A 317 -16.60 5.05 1.66
N ILE A 318 -15.74 5.45 2.59
CA ILE A 318 -15.99 5.34 4.03
C ILE A 318 -17.23 6.18 4.40
N ALA A 319 -17.38 7.38 3.84
CA ALA A 319 -18.58 8.19 4.05
C ALA A 319 -19.85 7.47 3.54
N GLY A 320 -19.82 6.90 2.33
CA GLY A 320 -20.93 6.09 1.81
C GLY A 320 -21.23 4.87 2.68
N PHE A 321 -20.19 4.16 3.14
CA PHE A 321 -20.34 3.00 4.02
C PHE A 321 -20.94 3.38 5.38
N LEU A 322 -20.54 4.52 5.94
CA LEU A 322 -21.08 5.05 7.19
C LEU A 322 -22.58 5.33 7.09
N LEU A 323 -23.07 5.77 5.93
CA LEU A 323 -24.52 5.91 5.67
C LEU A 323 -25.22 4.55 5.62
N LEU A 324 -24.64 3.57 4.92
CA LEU A 324 -25.24 2.24 4.74
C LEU A 324 -25.28 1.41 6.04
N LYS A 325 -24.35 1.66 6.96
CA LYS A 325 -24.22 0.92 8.24
C LYS A 325 -24.52 1.79 9.47
N ALA A 326 -25.23 2.90 9.28
CA ALA A 326 -25.57 3.85 10.33
C ALA A 326 -26.26 3.16 11.52
N ASP A 327 -27.30 2.35 11.27
CA ASP A 327 -28.09 1.71 12.33
C ASP A 327 -27.27 0.73 13.18
N GLY A 328 -26.41 -0.07 12.55
CA GLY A 328 -25.52 -0.99 13.25
C GLY A 328 -24.49 -0.27 14.12
N LEU A 329 -23.97 0.88 13.66
CA LEU A 329 -23.05 1.71 14.43
C LEU A 329 -23.74 2.43 15.59
N LYS A 330 -24.96 2.95 15.38
CA LYS A 330 -25.78 3.53 16.45
C LYS A 330 -26.10 2.50 17.53
N ALA A 331 -26.46 1.28 17.13
CA ALA A 331 -26.69 0.18 18.07
C ALA A 331 -25.42 -0.13 18.90
N LEU A 332 -24.25 -0.20 18.26
CA LEU A 332 -22.98 -0.44 18.96
C LEU A 332 -22.66 0.71 19.93
N LEU A 333 -22.83 1.97 19.51
CA LEU A 333 -22.63 3.12 20.38
C LEU A 333 -23.61 3.14 21.56
N SER A 334 -24.84 2.68 21.39
CA SER A 334 -25.81 2.60 22.49
C SER A 334 -25.41 1.61 23.59
N THR A 335 -24.59 0.60 23.27
CA THR A 335 -24.03 -0.34 24.26
C THR A 335 -22.88 0.26 25.07
N ILE A 336 -22.23 1.30 24.54
CA ILE A 336 -21.12 1.99 25.18
C ILE A 336 -21.71 3.22 25.88
N SER A 337 -21.82 3.18 27.20
CA SER A 337 -22.37 4.27 28.02
C SER A 337 -21.44 5.51 28.05
N MET A 338 -21.31 6.20 26.93
CA MET A 338 -20.50 7.41 26.76
C MET A 338 -21.36 8.65 26.54
N SER A 339 -20.88 9.81 26.99
CA SER A 339 -21.56 11.07 26.72
C SER A 339 -21.55 11.40 25.22
N ASN A 340 -22.60 12.06 24.73
CA ASN A 340 -22.69 12.49 23.32
C ASN A 340 -21.52 13.38 22.89
N MET A 341 -20.93 14.15 23.82
CA MET A 341 -19.76 14.97 23.57
C MET A 341 -18.50 14.11 23.38
N THR A 342 -18.33 13.05 24.18
CA THR A 342 -17.23 12.10 24.07
C THR A 342 -17.29 11.37 22.72
N ILE A 343 -18.48 10.91 22.33
CA ILE A 343 -18.71 10.27 21.03
C ILE A 343 -18.35 11.22 19.89
N SER A 344 -18.86 12.47 19.92
CA SER A 344 -18.58 13.47 18.88
C SER A 344 -17.09 13.77 18.75
N TYR A 345 -16.38 13.90 19.87
CA TYR A 345 -14.94 14.12 19.88
C TYR A 345 -14.15 12.94 19.30
N LEU A 346 -14.45 11.70 19.75
CA LEU A 346 -13.78 10.50 19.24
C LEU A 346 -14.03 10.32 17.75
N CYS A 347 -15.28 10.46 17.30
CA CYS A 347 -15.63 10.40 15.89
C CYS A 347 -14.91 11.49 15.09
N ALA A 348 -14.81 12.72 15.57
CA ALA A 348 -14.05 13.77 14.90
C ALA A 348 -12.55 13.43 14.79
N MET A 349 -11.94 12.83 15.82
CA MET A 349 -10.56 12.36 15.78
C MET A 349 -10.37 11.17 14.82
N LEU A 350 -11.36 10.27 14.70
CA LEU A 350 -11.35 9.18 13.73
C LEU A 350 -11.54 9.68 12.29
N VAL A 351 -12.37 10.71 12.06
CA VAL A 351 -12.44 11.38 10.76
C VAL A 351 -11.11 12.05 10.46
N GLY A 352 -10.48 12.72 11.43
CA GLY A 352 -9.15 13.31 11.30
C GLY A 352 -8.04 12.28 11.01
N LEU A 353 -8.14 11.06 11.55
CA LEU A 353 -7.22 9.96 11.27
C LEU A 353 -7.14 9.64 9.77
N THR A 354 -8.25 9.81 9.03
CA THR A 354 -8.29 9.52 7.60
C THR A 354 -7.37 10.43 6.76
N SER A 355 -6.94 11.57 7.29
CA SER A 355 -5.92 12.42 6.66
C SER A 355 -4.57 11.71 6.49
N SER A 356 -4.29 10.66 7.27
CA SER A 356 -3.11 9.79 7.09
C SER A 356 -3.11 9.03 5.77
N MET A 357 -4.28 8.86 5.12
CA MET A 357 -4.41 8.18 3.84
C MET A 357 -4.02 9.10 2.65
N CYS A 358 -3.95 10.41 2.87
CA CYS A 358 -3.69 11.43 1.85
C CYS A 358 -2.30 12.05 2.04
N CYS A 359 -1.24 11.39 1.57
CA CYS A 359 0.13 11.88 1.76
C CYS A 359 0.76 12.50 0.49
N PHE A 360 0.11 13.50 -0.12
CA PHE A 360 0.62 14.10 -1.38
C PHE A 360 1.93 14.87 -1.21
N THR A 361 2.12 15.58 -0.11
CA THR A 361 3.29 16.46 0.14
C THR A 361 4.53 15.66 0.52
N ALA A 362 4.35 14.51 1.19
CA ALA A 362 5.42 13.69 1.73
C ALA A 362 6.43 13.12 0.69
N PRO A 363 6.03 12.79 -0.56
CA PRO A 363 6.97 12.44 -1.63
C PRO A 363 7.20 13.57 -2.65
N SER A 364 6.43 14.67 -2.61
CA SER A 364 6.38 15.71 -3.66
C SER A 364 7.73 16.34 -4.09
N ILE A 365 8.66 16.60 -3.16
CA ILE A 365 10.01 17.13 -3.44
C ILE A 365 10.94 16.01 -3.93
N SER A 366 10.97 14.87 -3.23
CA SER A 366 11.72 13.68 -3.67
C SER A 366 11.38 13.25 -5.11
N LEU A 367 10.13 13.43 -5.53
CA LEU A 367 9.67 13.17 -6.91
C LEU A 367 10.24 14.13 -7.96
N GLU A 368 10.76 15.30 -7.58
CA GLU A 368 11.48 16.21 -8.50
C GLU A 368 12.76 15.55 -9.03
N GLY A 369 13.48 14.83 -8.16
CA GLY A 369 14.71 14.11 -8.49
C GLY A 369 15.67 14.95 -9.35
N LYS A 370 16.06 14.40 -10.50
CA LYS A 370 16.96 15.04 -11.48
C LYS A 370 16.44 16.32 -12.14
N THR A 371 15.16 16.67 -11.95
CA THR A 371 14.56 17.89 -12.52
C THR A 371 14.43 19.02 -11.50
N LEU A 372 14.90 18.82 -10.26
CA LEU A 372 14.87 19.84 -9.20
C LEU A 372 15.58 21.14 -9.62
N TRP A 373 16.69 21.03 -10.35
CA TRP A 373 17.45 22.21 -10.82
C TRP A 373 16.62 23.15 -11.69
N VAL A 374 15.65 22.64 -12.46
CA VAL A 374 14.77 23.46 -13.33
C VAL A 374 13.91 24.42 -12.50
N LEU A 375 13.42 23.96 -11.36
CA LEU A 375 12.69 24.81 -10.42
C LEU A 375 13.61 25.85 -9.76
N ARG A 376 14.81 25.42 -9.38
CA ARG A 376 15.77 26.29 -8.68
C ARG A 376 16.38 27.36 -9.60
N SER A 377 16.52 27.08 -10.89
CA SER A 377 17.00 28.06 -11.88
C SER A 377 15.91 29.04 -12.31
N ALA A 378 14.64 28.77 -12.01
CA ALA A 378 13.56 29.68 -12.34
C ALA A 378 13.60 30.88 -11.39
N PRO A 379 13.30 32.11 -11.86
CA PRO A 379 13.23 33.31 -11.02
C PRO A 379 11.93 33.32 -10.21
N ILE A 380 11.75 32.29 -9.37
CA ILE A 380 10.56 32.05 -8.56
C ILE A 380 11.02 31.77 -7.15
N ASP A 381 10.38 32.45 -6.19
CA ASP A 381 10.64 32.23 -4.78
C ASP A 381 10.29 30.80 -4.34
N ALA A 382 11.17 30.18 -3.55
CA ALA A 382 11.02 28.81 -3.05
C ALA A 382 9.72 28.63 -2.26
N GLN A 383 9.28 29.66 -1.54
CA GLN A 383 8.03 29.61 -0.78
C GLN A 383 6.82 29.38 -1.70
N LYS A 384 6.78 30.00 -2.89
CA LYS A 384 5.69 29.79 -3.87
C LYS A 384 5.69 28.36 -4.42
N ILE A 385 6.87 27.76 -4.58
CA ILE A 385 7.02 26.36 -5.00
C ILE A 385 6.50 25.41 -3.93
N LEU A 386 6.85 25.65 -2.65
CA LEU A 386 6.37 24.86 -1.52
C LEU A 386 4.86 25.02 -1.32
N ASN A 387 4.33 26.24 -1.43
CA ASN A 387 2.92 26.54 -1.34
C ASN A 387 2.11 25.83 -2.43
N ALA A 388 2.59 25.78 -3.68
CA ALA A 388 1.90 25.05 -4.75
C ALA A 388 1.73 23.55 -4.43
N LYS A 389 2.72 22.93 -3.77
CA LYS A 389 2.65 21.52 -3.32
C LYS A 389 1.67 21.34 -2.17
N LEU A 390 1.66 22.28 -1.22
CA LEU A 390 0.70 22.32 -0.12
C LEU A 390 -0.75 22.50 -0.62
N TYR A 391 -0.98 23.46 -1.52
CA TYR A 391 -2.31 23.72 -2.07
C TYR A 391 -2.84 22.54 -2.88
N MET A 392 -2.00 21.86 -3.67
CA MET A 392 -2.45 20.64 -4.37
C MET A 392 -2.96 19.57 -3.40
N HIS A 393 -2.27 19.37 -2.27
CA HIS A 393 -2.72 18.44 -1.23
C HIS A 393 -4.09 18.87 -0.71
N LEU A 394 -4.23 20.11 -0.24
CA LEU A 394 -5.46 20.60 0.38
C LEU A 394 -6.65 20.58 -0.60
N ILE A 395 -6.44 20.99 -1.86
CA ILE A 395 -7.49 20.97 -2.89
C ILE A 395 -8.02 19.54 -3.10
N LEU A 396 -7.16 18.53 -2.99
CA LEU A 396 -7.56 17.13 -3.19
C LEU A 396 -8.15 16.49 -1.92
N SER A 397 -7.55 16.71 -0.75
CA SER A 397 -7.95 16.02 0.49
C SER A 397 -9.09 16.71 1.25
N THR A 398 -9.10 18.05 1.30
CA THR A 398 -10.10 18.82 2.07
C THR A 398 -11.53 18.48 1.68
N PRO A 399 -11.92 18.45 0.38
CA PRO A 399 -13.30 18.12 0.01
C PRO A 399 -13.73 16.73 0.47
N SER A 400 -12.87 15.72 0.32
CA SER A 400 -13.20 14.35 0.75
C SER A 400 -13.39 14.25 2.26
N ILE A 401 -12.52 14.90 3.04
CA ILE A 401 -12.62 14.89 4.51
C ILE A 401 -13.85 15.67 4.96
N LEU A 402 -14.18 16.80 4.31
CA LEU A 402 -15.41 17.54 4.61
C LEU A 402 -16.67 16.70 4.34
N ILE A 403 -16.71 15.95 3.23
CA ILE A 403 -17.82 15.05 2.94
C ILE A 403 -17.98 14.04 4.08
N LEU A 404 -16.90 13.40 4.51
CA LEU A 404 -16.93 12.45 5.63
C LEU A 404 -17.34 13.11 6.95
N SER A 405 -16.83 14.31 7.25
CA SER A 405 -17.21 15.11 8.42
C SER A 405 -18.72 15.41 8.45
N ILE A 406 -19.28 15.83 7.31
CA ILE A 406 -20.72 16.15 7.19
C ILE A 406 -21.55 14.88 7.36
N VAL A 407 -21.17 13.79 6.71
CA VAL A 407 -21.86 12.50 6.83
C VAL A 407 -21.81 11.99 8.27
N ALA A 408 -20.66 12.06 8.94
CA ALA A 408 -20.55 11.70 10.35
C ALA A 408 -21.43 12.57 11.24
N GLY A 409 -21.47 13.89 10.99
CA GLY A 409 -22.34 14.82 11.72
C GLY A 409 -23.83 14.49 11.60
N ILE A 410 -24.28 14.09 10.41
CA ILE A 410 -25.66 13.67 10.15
C ILE A 410 -25.95 12.32 10.82
N VAL A 411 -25.09 11.32 10.60
CA VAL A 411 -25.30 9.96 11.10
C VAL A 411 -25.32 9.90 12.62
N PHE A 412 -24.45 10.66 13.30
CA PHE A 412 -24.38 10.67 14.76
C PHE A 412 -25.22 11.78 15.42
N GLU A 413 -26.12 12.43 14.66
CA GLU A 413 -27.05 13.45 15.17
C GLU A 413 -26.34 14.51 16.03
N ALA A 414 -25.31 15.11 15.43
CA ALA A 414 -24.38 15.98 16.14
C ALA A 414 -25.07 17.19 16.75
N SER A 415 -24.75 17.49 18.01
CA SER A 415 -25.08 18.78 18.64
C SER A 415 -24.33 19.92 17.95
N TYR A 416 -24.69 21.18 18.23
CA TYR A 416 -23.97 22.35 17.71
C TYR A 416 -22.45 22.30 17.97
N VAL A 417 -22.05 21.85 19.17
CA VAL A 417 -20.64 21.65 19.51
C VAL A 417 -20.04 20.48 18.72
N GLY A 418 -20.80 19.40 18.52
CA GLY A 418 -20.38 18.27 17.70
C GLY A 418 -20.09 18.67 16.25
N TRP A 419 -20.96 19.47 15.64
CA TRP A 419 -20.74 20.03 14.30
C TRP A 419 -19.46 20.86 14.21
N ALA A 420 -19.20 21.71 15.20
CA ALA A 420 -17.95 22.47 15.26
C ALA A 420 -16.73 21.54 15.31
N LEU A 421 -16.78 20.46 16.10
CA LEU A 421 -15.69 19.48 16.18
C LEU A 421 -15.49 18.73 14.85
N TYR A 422 -16.56 18.27 14.21
CA TYR A 422 -16.49 17.55 12.94
C TYR A 422 -15.92 18.41 11.80
N LEU A 423 -16.19 19.71 11.79
CA LEU A 423 -15.68 20.62 10.77
C LEU A 423 -14.29 21.15 11.09
N LEU A 424 -13.94 21.33 12.36
CA LEU A 424 -12.66 21.93 12.76
C LEU A 424 -11.52 20.90 12.87
N LEU A 425 -11.70 19.86 13.72
CA LEU A 425 -10.59 18.96 14.09
C LEU A 425 -10.02 18.19 12.90
N PRO A 426 -10.84 17.56 12.03
CA PRO A 426 -10.31 16.86 10.86
C PRO A 426 -9.56 17.78 9.89
N GLN A 427 -9.99 19.04 9.77
CA GLN A 427 -9.34 19.99 8.87
C GLN A 427 -8.03 20.51 9.44
N LEU A 428 -7.95 20.78 10.75
CA LEU A 428 -6.68 21.07 11.41
C LEU A 428 -5.70 19.90 11.28
N MET A 429 -6.17 18.66 11.39
CA MET A 429 -5.35 17.47 11.18
C MET A 429 -4.88 17.34 9.73
N ASN A 430 -5.75 17.63 8.75
CA ASN A 430 -5.42 17.60 7.34
C ASN A 430 -4.35 18.63 6.96
N VAL A 431 -4.49 19.88 7.42
CA VAL A 431 -3.47 20.93 7.20
C VAL A 431 -2.15 20.54 7.86
N LEU A 432 -2.20 20.01 9.09
CA LEU A 432 -1.01 19.56 9.81
C LEU A 432 -0.32 18.42 9.06
N SER A 433 -1.08 17.42 8.59
CA SER A 433 -0.57 16.30 7.79
C SER A 433 0.11 16.80 6.52
N ALA A 434 -0.49 17.77 5.83
CA ALA A 434 0.06 18.35 4.61
C ALA A 434 1.38 19.08 4.87
N GLN A 435 1.43 19.95 5.88
CA GLN A 435 2.62 20.72 6.25
C GLN A 435 3.73 19.84 6.79
N PHE A 436 3.41 18.94 7.73
CA PHE A 436 4.35 18.01 8.32
C PHE A 436 4.93 17.06 7.27
N GLY A 437 4.11 16.54 6.35
CA GLY A 437 4.58 15.73 5.23
C GLY A 437 5.59 16.48 4.36
N LEU A 438 5.33 17.76 4.06
CA LEU A 438 6.27 18.58 3.29
C LEU A 438 7.58 18.84 4.06
N MET A 439 7.48 19.15 5.35
CA MET A 439 8.62 19.32 6.24
C MET A 439 9.48 18.05 6.30
N MET A 440 8.87 16.88 6.48
CA MET A 440 9.60 15.61 6.55
C MET A 440 10.25 15.25 5.21
N ASN A 441 9.64 15.61 4.09
CA ASN A 441 10.27 15.46 2.77
C ASN A 441 11.47 16.39 2.60
N LEU A 442 11.42 17.62 3.13
CA LEU A 442 12.56 18.53 3.14
C LEU A 442 13.70 18.05 4.05
N LEU A 443 13.36 17.40 5.17
CA LEU A 443 14.34 16.88 6.12
C LEU A 443 14.99 15.59 5.63
N PHE A 444 14.22 14.71 4.99
CA PHE A 444 14.64 13.38 4.51
C PHE A 444 14.34 13.19 3.02
N PRO A 445 14.87 14.04 2.12
CA PRO A 445 14.64 13.90 0.69
C PRO A 445 15.32 12.64 0.16
N LYS A 446 14.67 11.98 -0.81
CA LYS A 446 15.18 10.76 -1.46
C LYS A 446 15.22 10.99 -2.97
N PHE A 447 16.33 11.53 -3.47
CA PHE A 447 16.52 11.83 -4.90
C PHE A 447 17.07 10.63 -5.70
N ASP A 448 17.79 9.72 -5.06
CA ASP A 448 18.40 8.53 -5.70
C ASP A 448 17.42 7.38 -5.88
N TRP A 449 16.39 7.60 -6.70
CA TRP A 449 15.37 6.60 -6.99
C TRP A 449 15.31 6.23 -8.47
N THR A 450 15.13 4.94 -8.69
CA THR A 450 15.05 4.30 -10.01
C THR A 450 13.61 3.87 -10.34
N ASN A 451 12.79 3.67 -9.31
CA ASN A 451 11.35 3.47 -9.39
C ASN A 451 10.65 4.53 -8.53
N ALA A 452 9.60 5.17 -9.06
CA ALA A 452 8.80 6.17 -8.34
C ALA A 452 8.12 5.60 -7.09
N ALA A 453 7.97 4.26 -6.99
CA ALA A 453 7.51 3.59 -5.77
C ALA A 453 8.43 3.83 -4.56
N VAL A 454 9.72 4.05 -4.77
CA VAL A 454 10.68 4.24 -3.67
C VAL A 454 10.38 5.52 -2.87
N PRO A 455 10.31 6.72 -3.48
CA PRO A 455 9.96 7.93 -2.74
C PRO A 455 8.49 7.97 -2.29
N VAL A 456 7.59 7.25 -2.97
CA VAL A 456 6.14 7.29 -2.68
C VAL A 456 5.69 6.29 -1.60
N LYS A 457 6.27 5.09 -1.56
CA LYS A 457 5.88 4.02 -0.62
C LYS A 457 6.93 3.72 0.46
N GLN A 458 8.21 3.96 0.16
CA GLN A 458 9.34 3.47 0.96
C GLN A 458 10.27 4.61 1.44
N SER A 459 9.75 5.83 1.56
CA SER A 459 10.49 6.96 2.11
C SER A 459 10.15 7.14 3.59
N LEU A 460 11.16 7.59 4.35
CA LEU A 460 10.95 7.98 5.75
C LEU A 460 9.97 9.15 5.85
N SER A 461 9.96 10.05 4.85
CA SER A 461 9.04 11.17 4.82
C SER A 461 7.58 10.74 4.78
N VAL A 462 7.23 9.74 3.96
CA VAL A 462 5.87 9.20 3.87
C VAL A 462 5.50 8.46 5.15
N LEU A 463 6.39 7.62 5.67
CA LEU A 463 6.16 6.91 6.93
C LEU A 463 5.83 7.87 8.08
N PHE A 464 6.63 8.92 8.25
CA PHE A 464 6.37 9.91 9.30
C PHE A 464 5.07 10.69 9.05
N ALA A 465 4.79 11.07 7.80
CA ALA A 465 3.55 11.76 7.45
C ALA A 465 2.30 10.94 7.78
N MET A 466 2.34 9.62 7.59
CA MET A 466 1.23 8.72 7.93
C MET A 466 1.10 8.51 9.45
N LEU A 467 2.22 8.40 10.16
CA LEU A 467 2.22 8.13 11.61
C LEU A 467 1.71 9.32 12.44
N LEU A 468 1.94 10.57 12.03
CA LEU A 468 1.57 11.72 12.86
C LEU A 468 0.05 11.81 13.13
N PRO A 469 -0.84 11.83 12.11
CA PRO A 469 -2.28 11.80 12.37
C PRO A 469 -2.71 10.54 13.13
N MET A 470 -2.05 9.41 12.87
CA MET A 470 -2.33 8.14 13.56
C MET A 470 -2.06 8.22 15.05
N LEU A 471 -0.88 8.71 15.44
CA LEU A 471 -0.49 8.87 16.84
C LEU A 471 -1.35 9.91 17.56
N LEU A 472 -1.71 11.01 16.91
CA LEU A 472 -2.56 12.04 17.50
C LEU A 472 -3.99 11.53 17.73
N SER A 473 -4.57 10.81 16.77
CA SER A 473 -5.91 10.23 16.92
C SER A 473 -5.93 9.07 17.92
N MET A 474 -4.96 8.15 17.87
CA MET A 474 -4.87 7.06 18.85
C MET A 474 -4.56 7.56 20.26
N GLY A 475 -3.71 8.58 20.39
CA GLY A 475 -3.43 9.23 21.67
C GLY A 475 -4.67 9.89 22.26
N ALA A 476 -5.49 10.55 21.44
CA ALA A 476 -6.78 11.09 21.87
C ALA A 476 -7.74 10.00 22.37
N VAL A 477 -7.83 8.87 21.66
CA VAL A 477 -8.64 7.71 22.09
C VAL A 477 -8.12 7.15 23.42
N ALA A 478 -6.80 6.96 23.54
CA ALA A 478 -6.17 6.44 24.75
C ALA A 478 -6.39 7.36 25.96
N CYS A 479 -6.31 8.68 25.80
CA CYS A 479 -6.59 9.63 26.88
C CYS A 479 -8.05 9.53 27.38
N VAL A 480 -9.01 9.31 26.48
CA VAL A 480 -10.42 9.16 26.87
C VAL A 480 -10.65 7.85 27.63
N ILE A 481 -10.01 6.76 27.21
CA ILE A 481 -10.23 5.43 27.81
C ILE A 481 -9.44 5.24 29.11
N LEU A 482 -8.20 5.72 29.17
CA LEU A 482 -7.27 5.39 30.26
C LEU A 482 -7.17 6.44 31.36
N LEU A 483 -7.48 7.72 31.08
CA LEU A 483 -7.12 8.83 31.96
C LEU A 483 -8.31 9.57 32.59
N ASP A 484 -9.55 9.08 32.40
CA ASP A 484 -10.80 9.67 32.92
C ASP A 484 -10.82 11.22 32.92
N VAL A 485 -10.34 11.80 31.82
CA VAL A 485 -10.12 13.25 31.71
C VAL A 485 -11.42 13.95 31.37
N ASN A 486 -11.64 15.13 31.93
CA ASN A 486 -12.74 16.01 31.52
C ASN A 486 -12.69 16.28 30.00
N ILE A 487 -13.71 15.78 29.28
CA ILE A 487 -13.76 15.82 27.82
C ILE A 487 -13.69 17.25 27.27
N LYS A 488 -14.25 18.24 27.96
CA LYS A 488 -14.20 19.65 27.54
C LYS A 488 -12.76 20.17 27.54
N LEU A 489 -12.02 19.88 28.62
CA LEU A 489 -10.61 20.26 28.73
C LEU A 489 -9.78 19.54 27.65
N LEU A 490 -10.03 18.24 27.43
CA LEU A 490 -9.32 17.48 26.41
C LEU A 490 -9.58 18.02 25.00
N THR A 491 -10.83 18.38 24.68
CA THR A 491 -11.16 18.99 23.38
C THR A 491 -10.47 20.34 23.19
N LEU A 492 -10.43 21.19 24.22
CA LEU A 492 -9.72 22.47 24.15
C LEU A 492 -8.21 22.25 23.98
N ALA A 493 -7.62 21.35 24.78
CA ALA A 493 -6.21 21.02 24.70
C ALA A 493 -5.80 20.47 23.32
N THR A 494 -6.64 19.63 22.71
CA THR A 494 -6.37 19.10 21.37
C THR A 494 -6.51 20.15 20.27
N VAL A 495 -7.51 21.04 20.33
CA VAL A 495 -7.59 22.17 19.40
C VAL A 495 -6.34 23.04 19.51
N LEU A 496 -5.94 23.43 20.74
CA LEU A 496 -4.74 24.24 20.98
C LEU A 496 -3.46 23.54 20.53
N LEU A 497 -3.33 22.23 20.79
CA LEU A 497 -2.18 21.45 20.34
C LEU A 497 -2.10 21.41 18.81
N LEU A 498 -3.21 21.11 18.13
CA LEU A 498 -3.23 21.04 16.67
C LEU A 498 -2.97 22.41 16.03
N THR A 499 -3.54 23.49 16.56
CA THR A 499 -3.27 24.84 16.04
C THR A 499 -1.82 25.24 16.28
N LEU A 500 -1.27 24.99 17.47
CA LEU A 500 0.14 25.23 17.77
C LEU A 500 1.05 24.47 16.80
N LEU A 501 0.80 23.18 16.59
CA LEU A 501 1.60 22.35 15.68
C LEU A 501 1.51 22.84 14.23
N ASN A 502 0.32 23.26 13.77
CA ASN A 502 0.14 23.86 12.45
C ASN A 502 0.95 25.16 12.31
N VAL A 503 0.87 26.06 13.30
CA VAL A 503 1.63 27.33 13.28
C VAL A 503 3.13 27.07 13.29
N LEU A 504 3.61 26.16 14.13
CA LEU A 504 5.03 25.78 14.19
C LEU A 504 5.51 25.18 12.86
N CYS A 505 4.73 24.30 12.23
CA CYS A 505 5.07 23.72 10.93
C CYS A 505 5.06 24.78 9.82
N ALA A 506 4.07 25.67 9.80
CA ALA A 506 3.98 26.76 8.84
C ALA A 506 5.19 27.71 8.94
N MET A 507 5.51 28.18 10.15
CA MET A 507 6.69 29.02 10.40
C MET A 507 7.98 28.30 10.00
N TRP A 508 8.11 27.01 10.32
CA TRP A 508 9.29 26.24 9.92
C TRP A 508 9.42 26.17 8.39
N LEU A 509 8.32 25.92 7.67
CA LEU A 509 8.33 25.86 6.20
C LEU A 509 8.70 27.20 5.55
N GLU A 510 8.21 28.30 6.11
CA GLU A 510 8.50 29.66 5.64
C GLU A 510 9.96 30.05 5.86
N TYR A 511 10.47 29.97 7.10
CA TYR A 511 11.82 30.45 7.41
C TYR A 511 12.93 29.44 7.07
N LYS A 512 12.75 28.17 7.46
CA LYS A 512 13.79 27.14 7.33
C LYS A 512 13.56 26.26 6.10
N GLY A 513 12.30 26.00 5.74
CA GLY A 513 11.94 25.13 4.64
C GLY A 513 12.35 25.69 3.28
N ALA A 514 12.00 26.96 3.01
CA ALA A 514 12.40 27.67 1.78
C ALA A 514 13.93 27.73 1.65
N ALA A 515 14.63 28.19 2.68
CA ALA A 515 16.10 28.25 2.68
C ALA A 515 16.77 26.87 2.50
N ARG A 516 16.17 25.80 3.04
CA ARG A 516 16.68 24.44 2.86
C ARG A 516 16.43 23.94 1.44
N PHE A 517 15.26 24.21 0.87
CA PHE A 517 14.95 23.88 -0.52
C PHE A 517 15.96 24.51 -1.48
N ASP A 518 16.32 25.78 -1.26
CA ASP A 518 17.33 26.48 -2.06
C ASP A 518 18.74 25.93 -1.91
N ARG A 519 19.04 25.14 -0.87
CA ARG A 519 20.35 24.52 -0.65
C ARG A 519 20.43 23.08 -1.16
N MET A 520 19.32 22.45 -1.58
CA MET A 520 19.31 21.05 -2.02
C MET A 520 19.95 20.86 -3.40
N GLN A 521 20.95 19.97 -3.48
CA GLN A 521 21.62 19.57 -4.73
C GLN A 521 21.01 18.31 -5.33
#